data_AF-A0A8T9BWQ9-F1
#
_entry.id   AF-A0A8T9BWQ9-F1
#
_cell.length_a   1.000
_cell.length_b   1.000
_cell.length_c   1.000
_cell.angle_alpha   90.00
_cell.angle_beta   90.00
_cell.angle_gamma   90.00
#
_symmetry.space_group_name_H-M   'P 1'
#
loop_
_entity.id
_entity.type
_entity.pdbx_description
1 polymer ?
#
loop_
_entity_poly.entity_id
_entity_poly.type
_entity_poly.pdbx_seq_one_letter_code
_entity_poly.pdbx_strand_id
1 'polypeptide(L)'
;MKFTIASALALASSASAAALGSHRAPRKGRQTHTGHHSQPMIKSQGPAGIVTNNSEVSYSTNWAGAVLTGTKYTVVTGSFTVPTASTTGSGSAWVGIDGDSCETAILQKGIDWTKSGSSITYDAWYEWYPDYSYNYVHDIEIAAGDTITVTVEATRKSAGTSTITNESTGLTVVHTFTSSAVEADLCEYDAEWIVEDFESESSLVTFKSTKNPP
;
A
#
# COMPACT_ATOMS: atom_id res chain seq x y z
N MET A 1 -54.78 -68.11 4.93
CA MET A 1 -55.26 -67.45 6.16
C MET A 1 -54.04 -66.95 6.93
N LYS A 2 -53.98 -65.62 7.13
CA LYS A 2 -53.27 -64.81 8.15
C LYS A 2 -51.81 -65.18 8.52
N PHE A 3 -50.88 -64.35 8.07
CA PHE A 3 -49.52 -64.17 8.59
C PHE A 3 -49.55 -63.29 9.86
N THR A 4 -48.76 -63.65 10.88
CA THR A 4 -48.48 -62.81 12.04
C THR A 4 -47.00 -62.94 12.40
N ILE A 5 -46.22 -61.85 12.26
CA ILE A 5 -44.96 -61.65 12.98
C ILE A 5 -44.98 -60.18 13.41
N ALA A 6 -45.09 -59.94 14.72
CA ALA A 6 -45.01 -58.61 15.30
C ALA A 6 -43.62 -58.43 15.92
N SER A 7 -42.85 -57.51 15.35
CA SER A 7 -41.52 -57.10 15.83
C SER A 7 -41.62 -55.96 16.84
N ALA A 8 -40.59 -55.92 17.69
CA ALA A 8 -40.47 -55.17 18.93
C ALA A 8 -40.53 -53.63 18.82
N LEU A 9 -40.98 -53.03 19.94
CA LEU A 9 -40.90 -51.61 20.27
C LEU A 9 -39.45 -51.11 20.30
N ALA A 10 -39.21 -49.94 19.74
CA ALA A 10 -38.14 -49.04 20.15
C ALA A 10 -38.72 -47.64 20.39
N LEU A 11 -38.45 -47.08 21.57
CA LEU A 11 -38.90 -45.76 21.99
C LEU A 11 -38.16 -44.66 21.20
N ALA A 12 -38.90 -43.73 20.63
CA ALA A 12 -38.36 -42.48 20.09
C ALA A 12 -38.70 -41.34 21.05
N SER A 13 -37.70 -40.90 21.83
CA SER A 13 -37.77 -39.69 22.64
C SER A 13 -37.30 -38.52 21.78
N SER A 14 -38.16 -37.54 21.57
CA SER A 14 -37.87 -36.28 20.90
C SER A 14 -37.03 -35.37 21.81
N ALA A 15 -35.88 -34.91 21.30
CA ALA A 15 -35.15 -33.78 21.86
C ALA A 15 -34.97 -32.73 20.76
N SER A 16 -35.73 -31.64 20.86
CA SER A 16 -35.47 -30.40 20.11
C SER A 16 -34.36 -29.64 20.84
N ALA A 17 -33.23 -29.40 20.17
CA ALA A 17 -32.21 -28.49 20.63
C ALA A 17 -31.81 -27.54 19.49
N ALA A 18 -31.69 -26.27 19.88
CA ALA A 18 -31.73 -25.08 19.05
C ALA A 18 -30.64 -24.99 17.97
N ALA A 19 -30.95 -24.27 16.90
CA ALA A 19 -29.99 -23.81 15.91
C ALA A 19 -28.93 -22.93 16.59
N LEU A 20 -27.74 -23.48 16.84
CA LEU A 20 -26.57 -22.66 17.10
C LEU A 20 -26.13 -22.02 15.78
N GLY A 21 -26.32 -20.72 15.70
CA GLY A 21 -25.78 -19.89 14.64
C GLY A 21 -24.29 -20.15 14.48
N SER A 22 -23.89 -20.49 13.26
CA SER A 22 -22.48 -20.52 12.88
C SER A 22 -21.98 -19.08 12.87
N HIS A 23 -21.47 -18.62 14.02
CA HIS A 23 -20.51 -17.52 14.03
C HIS A 23 -19.23 -18.05 13.38
N ARG A 24 -19.22 -18.06 12.03
CA ARG A 24 -17.98 -18.10 11.28
C ARG A 24 -17.22 -16.83 11.63
N ALA A 25 -16.26 -16.96 12.54
CA ALA A 25 -15.19 -15.99 12.64
C ALA A 25 -14.65 -15.73 11.24
N PRO A 26 -14.40 -14.46 10.83
CA PRO A 26 -13.70 -14.22 9.59
C PRO A 26 -12.37 -14.96 9.68
N ARG A 27 -12.15 -15.90 8.75
CA ARG A 27 -10.80 -16.40 8.50
C ARG A 27 -9.99 -15.15 8.20
N LYS A 28 -9.06 -14.77 9.09
CA LYS A 28 -7.93 -13.91 8.71
C LYS A 28 -7.35 -14.59 7.48
N GLY A 29 -7.65 -14.03 6.31
CA GLY A 29 -6.92 -14.36 5.10
C GLY A 29 -5.46 -14.19 5.48
N ARG A 30 -4.67 -15.24 5.28
CA ARG A 30 -3.23 -15.13 5.30
C ARG A 30 -2.92 -14.09 4.22
N GLN A 31 -2.69 -12.83 4.62
CA GLN A 31 -2.19 -11.80 3.72
C GLN A 31 -0.88 -12.35 3.18
N THR A 32 -0.90 -12.78 1.93
CA THR A 32 0.30 -13.23 1.26
C THR A 32 1.17 -11.99 1.06
N HIS A 33 2.34 -11.97 1.69
CA HIS A 33 3.40 -10.99 1.40
C HIS A 33 3.68 -11.05 -0.09
N THR A 34 3.08 -10.11 -0.82
CA THR A 34 3.23 -9.93 -2.27
C THR A 34 3.74 -8.53 -2.58
N GLY A 35 3.96 -7.70 -1.56
CA GLY A 35 4.55 -6.38 -1.70
C GLY A 35 6.07 -6.42 -1.72
N HIS A 36 6.65 -5.28 -2.12
CA HIS A 36 8.08 -5.01 -2.17
C HIS A 36 8.61 -4.49 -0.82
N HIS A 37 9.93 -4.34 -0.70
CA HIS A 37 10.57 -3.63 0.41
C HIS A 37 10.99 -2.25 -0.10
N SER A 38 10.44 -1.19 0.50
CA SER A 38 10.87 0.16 0.15
C SER A 38 12.23 0.48 0.76
N GLN A 39 12.89 1.52 0.24
CA GLN A 39 14.09 2.07 0.85
C GLN A 39 13.84 3.55 1.20
N PRO A 40 14.36 4.03 2.34
CA PRO A 40 14.48 5.46 2.59
C PRO A 40 15.23 6.17 1.45
N MET A 41 15.15 7.50 1.40
CA MET A 41 15.74 8.26 0.31
C MET A 41 17.27 8.07 0.22
N ILE A 42 17.76 7.54 -0.90
CA ILE A 42 19.19 7.37 -1.13
C ILE A 42 19.74 8.63 -1.82
N LYS A 43 20.45 9.47 -1.06
CA LYS A 43 21.05 10.71 -1.58
C LYS A 43 22.17 10.43 -2.59
N SER A 44 22.21 11.22 -3.67
CA SER A 44 23.20 11.13 -4.74
C SER A 44 23.84 12.48 -5.04
N GLN A 45 25.00 12.46 -5.71
CA GLN A 45 25.64 13.68 -6.20
C GLN A 45 24.99 14.06 -7.53
N GLY A 46 24.55 15.31 -7.64
CA GLY A 46 24.03 15.86 -8.89
C GLY A 46 25.10 15.93 -9.99
N PRO A 47 24.71 16.25 -11.24
CA PRO A 47 25.65 16.39 -12.34
C PRO A 47 26.74 17.42 -12.02
N ALA A 48 28.00 17.02 -12.14
CA ALA A 48 29.14 17.91 -11.91
C ALA A 48 29.06 19.14 -12.84
N GLY A 49 29.01 20.34 -12.25
CA GLY A 49 29.02 21.60 -13.00
C GLY A 49 27.68 22.27 -13.23
N ILE A 50 26.55 21.70 -12.78
CA ILE A 50 25.28 22.42 -12.72
C ILE A 50 25.21 23.15 -11.38
N VAL A 51 25.67 24.40 -11.36
CA VAL A 51 25.36 25.33 -10.27
C VAL A 51 23.94 25.83 -10.52
N THR A 52 22.94 25.15 -9.98
CA THR A 52 21.60 25.72 -9.91
C THR A 52 21.58 26.80 -8.85
N ASN A 53 21.00 27.97 -9.13
CA ASN A 53 20.81 29.04 -8.13
C ASN A 53 19.67 28.71 -7.13
N ASN A 54 19.28 27.43 -7.06
CA ASN A 54 18.26 26.91 -6.17
C ASN A 54 18.95 26.17 -5.02
N SER A 55 18.77 26.66 -3.79
CA SER A 55 19.27 26.03 -2.56
C SER A 55 18.52 24.77 -2.15
N GLU A 56 17.35 24.51 -2.75
CA GLU A 56 16.40 23.47 -2.33
C GLU A 56 16.43 22.21 -3.23
N VAL A 57 17.50 21.99 -4.01
CA VAL A 57 17.60 20.83 -4.90
C VAL A 57 18.49 19.76 -4.26
N SER A 58 17.88 18.62 -3.93
CA SER A 58 18.58 17.39 -3.55
C SER A 58 18.45 16.36 -4.67
N TYR A 59 19.47 15.50 -4.84
CA TYR A 59 19.46 14.42 -5.81
C TYR A 59 19.34 13.08 -5.08
N SER A 60 18.56 12.17 -5.65
CA SER A 60 18.40 10.80 -5.16
C SER A 60 18.53 9.81 -6.31
N THR A 61 18.96 8.58 -6.02
CA THR A 61 18.99 7.50 -7.00
C THR A 61 17.66 6.75 -7.14
N ASN A 62 16.81 6.75 -6.10
CA ASN A 62 15.56 5.99 -6.08
C ASN A 62 14.30 6.87 -6.01
N TRP A 63 14.38 8.08 -5.45
CA TRP A 63 13.22 8.98 -5.31
C TRP A 63 13.28 10.17 -6.27
N ALA A 64 12.13 10.52 -6.83
CA ALA A 64 11.91 11.77 -7.53
C ALA A 64 10.58 12.39 -7.09
N GLY A 65 10.59 13.64 -6.63
CA GLY A 65 9.38 14.25 -6.11
C GLY A 65 9.63 15.50 -5.30
N ALA A 66 8.70 15.79 -4.40
CA ALA A 66 8.80 16.90 -3.46
C ALA A 66 8.82 16.35 -2.03
N VAL A 67 9.76 16.85 -1.24
CA VAL A 67 9.87 16.57 0.20
C VAL A 67 9.82 17.90 0.93
N LEU A 68 8.97 18.00 1.94
CA LEU A 68 8.95 19.10 2.89
C LEU A 68 9.56 18.64 4.19
N THR A 69 10.66 19.26 4.62
CA THR A 69 11.28 18.96 5.92
C THR A 69 10.85 20.00 6.97
N GLY A 70 10.55 19.54 8.18
CA GLY A 70 9.95 20.33 9.23
C GLY A 70 9.70 19.52 10.49
N THR A 71 8.61 19.82 11.20
CA THR A 71 8.19 19.04 12.38
C THR A 71 6.67 18.99 12.44
N LYS A 72 6.14 17.90 12.98
CA LYS A 72 4.70 17.66 13.17
C LYS A 72 3.93 17.54 11.86
N TYR A 73 4.53 16.93 10.84
CA TYR A 73 3.76 16.44 9.71
C TYR A 73 2.98 15.21 10.14
N THR A 74 1.68 15.38 10.32
CA THR A 74 0.79 14.30 10.78
C THR A 74 -0.19 13.84 9.72
N VAL A 75 -0.37 14.60 8.64
CA VAL A 75 -1.26 14.24 7.53
C VAL A 75 -0.62 14.69 6.22
N VAL A 76 -0.53 13.78 5.25
CA VAL A 76 -0.12 14.08 3.89
C VAL A 76 -1.19 13.55 2.94
N THR A 77 -1.62 14.39 2.00
CA THR A 77 -2.60 14.02 0.98
C THR A 77 -2.10 14.47 -0.39
N GLY A 78 -2.17 13.57 -1.36
CA GLY A 78 -1.80 13.82 -2.74
C GLY A 78 -2.87 13.25 -3.68
N SER A 79 -3.07 13.90 -4.81
CA SER A 79 -3.95 13.41 -5.86
C SER A 79 -3.25 13.49 -7.21
N PHE A 80 -3.39 12.45 -8.01
CA PHE A 80 -2.67 12.28 -9.26
C PHE A 80 -3.43 11.37 -10.23
N THR A 81 -3.12 11.52 -11.51
CA THR A 81 -3.61 10.63 -12.54
C THR A 81 -2.68 9.42 -12.68
N VAL A 82 -3.24 8.22 -12.72
CA VAL A 82 -2.49 6.98 -12.91
C VAL A 82 -1.74 7.03 -14.26
N PRO A 83 -0.40 6.91 -14.26
CA PRO A 83 0.38 7.06 -15.46
C PRO A 83 0.24 5.85 -16.38
N THR A 84 0.41 6.06 -17.68
CA THR A 84 0.67 4.97 -18.64
C THR A 84 2.17 4.87 -18.87
N ALA A 85 2.82 3.82 -18.37
CA ALA A 85 4.24 3.62 -18.64
C ALA A 85 4.49 3.40 -20.14
N SER A 86 5.46 4.13 -20.72
CA SER A 86 5.78 4.02 -22.15
C SER A 86 6.73 2.86 -22.47
N THR A 87 7.50 2.40 -21.49
CA THR A 87 8.54 1.36 -21.63
C THR A 87 8.35 0.25 -20.60
N THR A 88 8.88 -0.94 -20.89
CA THR A 88 8.97 -2.03 -19.91
C THR A 88 9.72 -1.57 -18.66
N GLY A 89 9.23 -1.97 -17.49
CA GLY A 89 9.76 -1.60 -16.19
C GLY A 89 8.66 -1.44 -15.14
N SER A 90 9.07 -1.20 -13.90
CA SER A 90 8.18 -0.96 -12.78
C SER A 90 8.49 0.39 -12.14
N GLY A 91 7.56 0.88 -11.33
CA GLY A 91 7.75 2.08 -10.52
C GLY A 91 6.55 2.28 -9.62
N SER A 92 6.68 3.20 -8.69
CA SER A 92 5.63 3.51 -7.72
C SER A 92 5.36 5.02 -7.66
N ALA A 93 4.16 5.38 -7.23
CA ALA A 93 3.79 6.75 -6.90
C ALA A 93 3.01 6.77 -5.58
N TRP A 94 3.49 7.56 -4.61
CA TRP A 94 3.01 7.47 -3.24
C TRP A 94 3.14 8.81 -2.49
N VAL A 95 2.38 8.90 -1.40
CA VAL A 95 2.57 9.92 -0.34
C VAL A 95 3.08 9.25 0.93
N GLY A 96 3.89 9.99 1.68
CA GLY A 96 4.45 9.49 2.92
C GLY A 96 4.67 10.58 3.97
N ILE A 97 4.99 10.10 5.17
CA ILE A 97 5.61 10.86 6.25
C ILE A 97 6.92 10.15 6.61
N ASP A 98 7.99 10.93 6.76
CA ASP A 98 9.37 10.52 7.07
C ASP A 98 10.11 9.76 5.95
N GLY A 99 11.36 9.34 6.16
CA GLY A 99 12.17 8.61 5.19
C GLY A 99 13.26 9.41 4.45
N ASP A 100 13.33 10.74 4.64
CA ASP A 100 14.48 11.56 4.20
C ASP A 100 15.37 11.95 5.39
N SER A 101 14.91 12.88 6.21
CA SER A 101 15.65 13.35 7.38
C SER A 101 15.43 12.45 8.60
N CYS A 102 14.34 11.67 8.58
CA CYS A 102 14.04 10.62 9.54
C CYS A 102 14.08 9.24 8.88
N GLU A 103 15.18 8.49 9.08
CA GLU A 103 15.37 7.18 8.44
C GLU A 103 14.79 6.00 9.26
N THR A 104 14.15 6.25 10.41
CA THR A 104 13.70 5.18 11.32
C THR A 104 12.44 4.47 10.87
N ALA A 105 11.51 5.20 10.29
CA ALA A 105 10.21 4.71 9.85
C ALA A 105 9.69 5.56 8.69
N ILE A 106 8.77 4.98 7.90
CA ILE A 106 8.04 5.69 6.84
C ILE A 106 6.60 5.19 6.88
N LEU A 107 5.64 6.09 7.07
CA LEU A 107 4.22 5.76 6.88
C LEU A 107 3.84 6.18 5.47
N GLN A 108 3.56 5.21 4.60
CA GLN A 108 3.36 5.49 3.19
C GLN A 108 2.30 4.60 2.53
N LYS A 109 1.72 5.13 1.44
CA LYS A 109 0.71 4.47 0.63
C LYS A 109 0.76 4.99 -0.79
N GLY A 110 0.51 4.11 -1.74
CA GLY A 110 0.52 4.48 -3.13
C GLY A 110 0.07 3.37 -4.05
N ILE A 111 0.51 3.51 -5.29
CA ILE A 111 0.30 2.51 -6.34
C ILE A 111 1.65 2.12 -6.93
N ASP A 112 1.75 0.86 -7.33
CA ASP A 112 2.78 0.35 -8.21
C ASP A 112 2.21 0.23 -9.62
N TRP A 113 3.07 0.36 -10.63
CA TRP A 113 2.83 -0.15 -11.96
C TRP A 113 3.94 -1.09 -12.39
N THR A 114 3.59 -2.09 -13.18
CA THR A 114 4.57 -2.95 -13.86
C THR A 114 4.17 -3.12 -15.30
N LYS A 115 5.04 -2.66 -16.22
CA LYS A 115 4.89 -2.85 -17.65
C LYS A 115 5.79 -3.97 -18.14
N SER A 116 5.18 -5.00 -18.74
CA SER A 116 5.84 -6.13 -19.38
C SER A 116 5.38 -6.24 -20.83
N GLY A 117 6.23 -5.79 -21.76
CA GLY A 117 5.88 -5.72 -23.18
C GLY A 117 4.73 -4.74 -23.43
N SER A 118 3.60 -5.24 -23.93
CA SER A 118 2.38 -4.45 -24.13
C SER A 118 1.45 -4.43 -22.92
N SER A 119 1.67 -5.29 -21.92
CA SER A 119 0.82 -5.39 -20.74
C SER A 119 1.28 -4.44 -19.65
N ILE A 120 0.34 -3.80 -18.95
CA ILE A 120 0.61 -3.03 -17.74
C ILE A 120 -0.34 -3.48 -16.63
N THR A 121 0.20 -3.66 -15.43
CA THR A 121 -0.58 -3.94 -14.22
C THR A 121 -0.39 -2.79 -13.23
N TYR A 122 -1.38 -2.62 -12.37
CA TYR A 122 -1.38 -1.63 -11.30
C TYR A 122 -1.83 -2.29 -10.01
N ASP A 123 -1.16 -1.98 -8.90
CA ASP A 123 -1.47 -2.52 -7.58
C ASP A 123 -1.44 -1.39 -6.56
N ALA A 124 -2.45 -1.27 -5.70
CA ALA A 124 -2.39 -0.39 -4.55
C ALA A 124 -1.71 -1.10 -3.38
N TRP A 125 -0.93 -0.37 -2.60
CA TRP A 125 -0.20 -0.91 -1.46
C TRP A 125 -0.13 0.07 -0.29
N TYR A 126 0.20 -0.44 0.89
CA TYR A 126 0.49 0.35 2.07
C TYR A 126 1.72 -0.20 2.79
N GLU A 127 2.42 0.64 3.54
CA GLU A 127 3.60 0.23 4.29
C GLU A 127 3.80 1.11 5.52
N TRP A 128 4.37 0.49 6.55
CA TRP A 128 5.02 1.18 7.65
C TRP A 128 6.45 0.64 7.74
N TYR A 129 7.38 1.29 7.01
CA TYR A 129 8.79 0.90 7.02
C TYR A 129 9.32 0.89 8.46
N PRO A 130 10.16 -0.08 8.88
CA PRO A 130 10.90 -1.05 8.07
C PRO A 130 10.19 -2.36 7.72
N ASP A 131 8.91 -2.55 8.10
CA ASP A 131 8.14 -3.73 7.64
C ASP A 131 7.92 -3.65 6.12
N TYR A 132 7.61 -4.79 5.50
CA TYR A 132 7.30 -4.89 4.08
C TYR A 132 6.04 -4.10 3.70
N SER A 133 5.93 -3.75 2.42
CA SER A 133 4.67 -3.29 1.85
C SER A 133 3.67 -4.44 1.68
N TYR A 134 2.38 -4.09 1.66
CA TYR A 134 1.27 -5.03 1.50
C TYR A 134 0.28 -4.53 0.46
N ASN A 135 -0.06 -5.42 -0.49
CA ASN A 135 -0.94 -5.08 -1.60
C ASN A 135 -2.42 -5.33 -1.29
N TYR A 136 -3.27 -4.48 -1.84
CA TYR A 136 -4.74 -4.65 -1.86
C TYR A 136 -5.17 -5.44 -3.08
N VAL A 137 -4.88 -6.75 -3.07
CA VAL A 137 -5.22 -7.63 -4.19
C VAL A 137 -6.74 -7.79 -4.28
N HIS A 138 -7.34 -7.27 -5.36
CA HIS A 138 -8.77 -7.29 -5.67
C HIS A 138 -9.69 -6.39 -4.82
N ASP A 139 -9.14 -5.59 -3.89
CA ASP A 139 -9.97 -4.69 -3.07
C ASP A 139 -10.18 -3.30 -3.73
N ILE A 140 -9.30 -2.94 -4.67
CA ILE A 140 -9.41 -1.71 -5.47
C ILE A 140 -8.93 -1.98 -6.90
N GLU A 141 -9.72 -1.56 -7.89
CA GLU A 141 -9.34 -1.61 -9.30
C GLU A 141 -8.70 -0.28 -9.69
N ILE A 142 -7.57 -0.34 -10.39
CA ILE A 142 -6.80 0.82 -10.84
C ILE A 142 -6.46 0.64 -12.31
N ALA A 143 -6.77 1.66 -13.11
CA ALA A 143 -6.44 1.70 -14.53
C ALA A 143 -5.70 2.99 -14.90
N ALA A 144 -4.97 2.92 -16.02
CA ALA A 144 -4.34 4.09 -16.62
C ALA A 144 -5.36 5.21 -16.86
N GLY A 145 -5.02 6.44 -16.46
CA GLY A 145 -5.91 7.59 -16.58
C GLY A 145 -6.90 7.78 -15.43
N ASP A 146 -6.98 6.84 -14.48
CA ASP A 146 -7.78 7.05 -13.28
C ASP A 146 -7.23 8.20 -12.42
N THR A 147 -8.09 8.87 -11.67
CA THR A 147 -7.66 9.85 -10.66
C THR A 147 -7.64 9.18 -9.30
N ILE A 148 -6.47 9.15 -8.67
CA ILE A 148 -6.25 8.56 -7.36
C ILE A 148 -6.00 9.67 -6.36
N THR A 149 -6.68 9.61 -5.20
CA THR A 149 -6.37 10.42 -4.03
C THR A 149 -5.82 9.50 -2.95
N VAL A 150 -4.66 9.85 -2.39
CA VAL A 150 -4.02 9.11 -1.31
C VAL A 150 -3.84 10.02 -0.11
N THR A 151 -4.13 9.49 1.08
CA THR A 151 -3.91 10.16 2.36
C THR A 151 -3.22 9.22 3.33
N VAL A 152 -2.16 9.69 3.98
CA VAL A 152 -1.60 9.07 5.18
C VAL A 152 -1.81 10.01 6.38
N GLU A 153 -2.18 9.44 7.52
CA GLU A 153 -2.40 10.18 8.76
C GLU A 153 -1.74 9.47 9.94
N ALA A 154 -0.72 10.10 10.54
CA ALA A 154 -0.11 9.68 11.79
C ALA A 154 -0.92 10.24 12.98
N THR A 155 -1.69 9.36 13.65
CA THR A 155 -2.41 9.72 14.88
C THR A 155 -1.49 9.75 16.10
N ARG A 156 -0.40 8.97 16.04
CA ARG A 156 0.73 8.90 16.96
C ARG A 156 1.96 8.52 16.13
N LYS A 157 3.15 8.77 16.70
CA LYS A 157 4.42 8.30 16.12
C LYS A 157 4.48 6.79 15.83
N SER A 158 3.62 5.98 16.43
CA SER A 158 3.53 4.53 16.22
C SER A 158 2.13 4.04 15.80
N ALA A 159 1.25 4.94 15.36
CA ALA A 159 -0.09 4.54 14.92
C ALA A 159 -0.68 5.55 13.94
N GLY A 160 -1.42 5.06 12.95
CA GLY A 160 -1.97 5.92 11.92
C GLY A 160 -2.93 5.19 11.01
N THR A 161 -3.34 5.88 9.96
CA THR A 161 -4.14 5.32 8.89
C THR A 161 -3.54 5.65 7.54
N SER A 162 -3.84 4.82 6.56
CA SER A 162 -3.52 5.09 5.17
C SER A 162 -4.74 4.80 4.30
N THR A 163 -5.14 5.76 3.50
CA THR A 163 -6.34 5.72 2.65
C THR A 163 -5.95 5.95 1.20
N ILE A 164 -6.52 5.17 0.29
CA ILE A 164 -6.46 5.43 -1.15
C ILE A 164 -7.88 5.31 -1.70
N THR A 165 -8.27 6.32 -2.47
CA THR A 165 -9.53 6.38 -3.19
C THR A 165 -9.23 6.48 -4.67
N ASN A 166 -9.80 5.58 -5.46
CA ASN A 166 -9.89 5.77 -6.89
C ASN A 166 -11.15 6.59 -7.18
N GLU A 167 -10.98 7.88 -7.42
CA GLU A 167 -12.06 8.84 -7.65
C GLU A 167 -12.84 8.52 -8.94
N SER A 168 -12.20 7.87 -9.92
CA SER A 168 -12.86 7.45 -11.16
C SER A 168 -13.89 6.34 -10.94
N THR A 169 -13.62 5.44 -9.99
CA THR A 169 -14.48 4.27 -9.71
C THR A 169 -15.30 4.43 -8.43
N GLY A 170 -14.93 5.38 -7.56
CA GLY A 170 -15.51 5.58 -6.24
C GLY A 170 -15.11 4.53 -5.20
N LEU A 171 -14.11 3.68 -5.51
CA LEU A 171 -13.61 2.65 -4.60
C LEU A 171 -12.56 3.22 -3.65
N THR A 172 -12.66 2.86 -2.37
CA THR A 172 -11.73 3.30 -1.33
C THR A 172 -11.28 2.11 -0.49
N VAL A 173 -9.98 2.04 -0.22
CA VAL A 173 -9.41 1.08 0.73
C VAL A 173 -8.58 1.80 1.80
N VAL A 174 -8.75 1.37 3.05
CA VAL A 174 -8.14 1.98 4.23
C VAL A 174 -7.34 0.91 5.00
N HIS A 175 -6.16 1.28 5.49
CA HIS A 175 -5.42 0.49 6.48
C HIS A 175 -5.32 1.28 7.79
N THR A 176 -5.29 0.56 8.91
CA THR A 176 -5.08 1.15 10.24
C THR A 176 -3.90 0.46 10.91
N PHE A 177 -2.88 1.25 11.23
CA PHE A 177 -1.71 0.83 11.97
C PHE A 177 -1.92 1.06 13.46
N THR A 178 -1.51 0.08 14.26
CA THR A 178 -1.55 0.17 15.73
C THR A 178 -0.15 0.02 16.27
N SER A 179 0.13 0.57 17.46
CA SER A 179 1.48 0.54 18.06
C SER A 179 2.08 -0.85 18.24
N SER A 180 1.26 -1.90 18.30
CA SER A 180 1.75 -3.29 18.37
C SER A 180 2.09 -3.92 17.01
N ALA A 181 1.79 -3.22 15.91
CA ALA A 181 1.92 -3.70 14.54
C ALA A 181 2.97 -2.92 13.73
N VAL A 182 3.71 -2.02 14.37
CA VAL A 182 4.77 -1.22 13.74
C VAL A 182 6.10 -1.53 14.40
N GLU A 183 7.18 -1.52 13.63
CA GLU A 183 8.51 -1.90 14.11
C GLU A 183 9.35 -0.71 14.60
N ALA A 184 9.01 0.50 14.15
CA ALA A 184 9.70 1.73 14.49
C ALA A 184 8.75 2.93 14.53
N ASP A 185 9.17 3.96 15.28
CA ASP A 185 8.42 5.20 15.44
C ASP A 185 8.80 6.22 14.34
N LEU A 186 7.80 6.99 13.92
CA LEU A 186 7.94 8.19 13.10
C LEU A 186 8.58 9.34 13.89
N CYS A 187 9.37 10.15 13.21
CA CYS A 187 9.81 11.45 13.68
C CYS A 187 8.75 12.54 13.45
N GLU A 188 7.98 12.42 12.37
CA GLU A 188 7.05 13.43 11.82
C GLU A 188 7.78 14.68 11.30
N TYR A 189 8.93 14.48 10.65
CA TYR A 189 9.82 15.52 10.14
C TYR A 189 9.72 15.72 8.64
N ASP A 190 9.35 14.69 7.89
CA ASP A 190 9.21 14.80 6.44
C ASP A 190 7.75 14.58 6.01
N ALA A 191 7.35 15.28 4.95
CA ALA A 191 6.10 15.05 4.23
C ALA A 191 6.39 15.08 2.74
N GLU A 192 5.98 14.03 2.03
CA GLU A 192 6.45 13.83 0.66
C GLU A 192 5.40 13.29 -0.31
N TRP A 193 5.63 13.63 -1.58
CA TRP A 193 4.98 13.08 -2.76
C TRP A 193 6.09 12.57 -3.68
N ILE A 194 6.16 11.26 -3.87
CA ILE A 194 7.30 10.60 -4.50
C ILE A 194 6.84 9.72 -5.68
N VAL A 195 7.64 9.75 -6.73
CA VAL A 195 7.71 8.72 -7.77
C VAL A 195 9.02 7.96 -7.55
N GLU A 196 8.95 6.65 -7.37
CA GLU A 196 10.09 5.86 -6.93
C GLU A 196 10.42 4.67 -7.85
N ASP A 197 11.72 4.40 -7.91
CA ASP A 197 12.32 3.14 -8.36
C ASP A 197 12.50 2.21 -7.13
N PHE A 198 11.49 1.42 -6.78
CA PHE A 198 11.52 0.60 -5.57
C PHE A 198 12.45 -0.62 -5.72
N GLU A 199 12.88 -1.25 -4.63
CA GLU A 199 13.70 -2.46 -4.72
C GLU A 199 12.86 -3.72 -4.95
N SER A 200 13.31 -4.56 -5.90
CA SER A 200 12.80 -5.92 -6.08
C SER A 200 13.99 -6.87 -6.23
N GLU A 201 13.97 -7.97 -5.49
CA GLU A 201 15.00 -9.03 -5.55
C GLU A 201 16.45 -8.50 -5.46
N SER A 202 16.74 -7.61 -4.50
CA SER A 202 18.08 -7.06 -4.18
C SER A 202 18.69 -6.06 -5.18
N SER A 203 17.89 -5.52 -6.10
CA SER A 203 18.24 -4.35 -6.91
C SER A 203 17.07 -3.38 -7.00
N LEU A 204 17.35 -2.09 -7.20
CA LEU A 204 16.33 -1.14 -7.67
C LEU A 204 15.67 -1.72 -8.92
N VAL A 205 14.36 -1.51 -9.08
CA VAL A 205 13.68 -1.80 -10.35
C VAL A 205 14.27 -0.91 -11.46
N THR A 206 13.79 -1.03 -12.70
CA THR A 206 14.32 -0.18 -13.78
C THR A 206 13.43 1.06 -13.94
N PHE A 207 13.83 2.20 -13.35
CA PHE A 207 13.12 3.48 -13.48
C PHE A 207 13.03 3.96 -14.92
N LYS A 208 11.82 4.31 -15.40
CA LYS A 208 11.63 4.88 -16.76
C LYS A 208 10.49 5.88 -16.83
N SER A 209 10.63 6.86 -17.73
CA SER A 209 9.79 8.04 -17.86
C SER A 209 8.29 7.73 -17.98
N THR A 210 7.47 8.40 -17.18
CA THR A 210 6.03 8.53 -17.40
C THR A 210 5.76 9.80 -18.23
N LYS A 211 4.81 9.73 -19.17
CA LYS A 211 4.21 10.91 -19.80
C LYS A 211 2.83 11.10 -19.18
N ASN A 212 2.54 12.27 -18.63
CA ASN A 212 1.14 12.65 -18.43
C ASN A 212 0.47 12.80 -19.80
N PRO A 213 -0.77 12.31 -19.98
CA PRO A 213 -1.55 12.67 -21.15
C PRO A 213 -1.81 14.19 -21.17
N PRO A 214 -2.02 14.77 -22.38
CA PRO A 214 -2.26 16.20 -22.55
C PRO A 214 -3.54 16.70 -21.86
#